data_AF-A0A2H6N341-F1
#
_entry.id   AF-A0A2H6N341-F1
#
_cell.length_a   1.000
_cell.length_b   1.000
_cell.length_c   1.000
_cell.angle_alpha   90.00
_cell.angle_beta   90.00
_cell.angle_gamma   90.00
#
_symmetry.space_group_name_H-M   'P 1'
#
loop_
_entity.id
_entity.type
_entity.pdbx_description
1 polymer ?
#
loop_
_entity_poly.entity_id
_entity_poly.type
_entity_poly.pdbx_seq_one_letter_code
_entity_poly.pdbx_strand_id
1 'polypeptide(L)'
;NTSNPSVMLGAGLLAKKAVEAGLTVKPYVKTSLSPGSGVVTYYLRESGVMPYLAQLGFDVVGYGCMTCIGNSGPLPESVVEAITQGDLVAVGVLSGNRNFEGRVHPNTRANYLASPPLVIAYAIAGTVRIDFEKDPLGVNAQGKKVFLKDIWPLRDEIQAIERQHVIPGMFKEVYQKIETINKSWNDLDVSSDKLYAWNPKSTYI
;
A
#
# COMPACT_ATOMS: atom_id res chain seq x y z
N ASN A 1 8.97 -5.25 -2.08
CA ASN A 1 8.49 -4.09 -2.87
C ASN A 1 8.69 -2.76 -2.15
N THR A 2 8.24 -2.59 -0.90
CA THR A 2 8.36 -1.31 -0.18
C THR A 2 9.80 -0.85 0.06
N SER A 3 10.77 -1.76 0.03
CA SER A 3 12.22 -1.46 0.07
C SER A 3 12.81 -0.97 -1.26
N ASN A 4 12.06 -1.01 -2.37
CA ASN A 4 12.54 -0.60 -3.69
C ASN A 4 11.95 0.77 -4.06
N PRO A 5 12.75 1.86 -4.04
CA PRO A 5 12.26 3.20 -4.32
C PRO A 5 11.69 3.34 -5.74
N SER A 6 12.26 2.67 -6.75
CA SER A 6 11.79 2.79 -8.13
C SER A 6 10.31 2.42 -8.28
N VAL A 7 9.86 1.33 -7.63
CA VAL A 7 8.45 0.93 -7.72
C VAL A 7 7.53 1.76 -6.82
N MET A 8 8.03 2.26 -5.69
CA MET A 8 7.24 3.12 -4.79
C MET A 8 7.05 4.53 -5.37
N LEU A 9 8.11 5.12 -5.92
CA LEU A 9 8.05 6.38 -6.67
C LEU A 9 7.26 6.21 -7.97
N GLY A 10 7.40 5.08 -8.66
CA GLY A 10 6.55 4.74 -9.80
C GLY A 10 5.06 4.70 -9.44
N ALA A 11 4.70 4.12 -8.29
CA ALA A 11 3.34 4.13 -7.78
C ALA A 11 2.86 5.56 -7.47
N GLY A 12 3.68 6.37 -6.79
CA GLY A 12 3.36 7.77 -6.51
C GLY A 12 3.20 8.63 -7.77
N LEU A 13 4.06 8.44 -8.78
CA LEU A 13 3.96 9.12 -10.07
C LEU A 13 2.71 8.71 -10.84
N LEU A 14 2.36 7.42 -10.84
CA LEU A 14 1.12 6.94 -11.43
C LEU A 14 -0.09 7.56 -10.72
N ALA A 15 -0.08 7.63 -9.39
CA ALA A 15 -1.13 8.29 -8.61
C ALA A 15 -1.27 9.77 -8.98
N LYS A 16 -0.14 10.50 -9.09
CA LYS A 16 -0.13 11.89 -9.54
C LYS A 16 -0.77 12.05 -10.92
N LYS A 17 -0.30 11.29 -11.92
CA LYS A 17 -0.85 11.34 -13.29
C LYS A 17 -2.33 10.95 -13.32
N ALA A 18 -2.76 9.97 -12.51
CA ALA A 18 -4.15 9.56 -12.43
C ALA A 18 -5.06 10.65 -11.85
N VAL A 19 -4.65 11.28 -10.75
CA VAL A 19 -5.39 12.38 -10.11
C VAL A 19 -5.45 13.61 -11.02
N GLU A 20 -4.35 13.98 -11.66
CA GLU A 20 -4.30 15.09 -12.64
C GLU A 20 -5.19 14.79 -13.86
N ALA A 21 -5.35 13.50 -14.22
CA ALA A 21 -6.27 13.05 -15.24
C ALA A 21 -7.74 12.92 -14.76
N GLY A 22 -8.04 13.28 -13.50
CA GLY A 22 -9.39 13.25 -12.93
C GLY A 22 -9.90 11.86 -12.55
N LEU A 23 -9.02 10.87 -12.42
CA LEU A 23 -9.38 9.51 -12.00
C LEU A 23 -9.45 9.42 -10.47
N THR A 24 -10.32 8.53 -9.99
CA THR A 24 -10.50 8.25 -8.56
C THR A 24 -10.62 6.75 -8.32
N VAL A 25 -10.40 6.33 -7.07
CA VAL A 25 -10.67 4.96 -6.62
C VAL A 25 -12.08 4.92 -6.02
N LYS A 26 -12.84 3.87 -6.29
CA LYS A 26 -14.18 3.71 -5.71
C LYS A 26 -14.07 3.60 -4.18
N PRO A 27 -14.91 4.30 -3.40
CA PRO A 27 -14.72 4.46 -1.95
C PRO A 27 -14.87 3.17 -1.14
N TYR A 28 -15.50 2.14 -1.69
CA TYR A 28 -15.66 0.83 -1.05
C TYR A 28 -14.42 -0.07 -1.19
N VAL A 29 -13.44 0.31 -2.03
CA VAL A 29 -12.19 -0.44 -2.21
C VAL A 29 -11.30 -0.18 -1.02
N LYS A 30 -10.88 -1.25 -0.33
CA LYS A 30 -9.95 -1.13 0.80
C LYS A 30 -8.51 -0.95 0.30
N THR A 31 -8.11 0.31 0.15
CA THR A 31 -6.74 0.71 -0.17
C THR A 31 -5.90 0.86 1.10
N SER A 32 -4.59 0.65 0.99
CA SER A 32 -3.66 0.77 2.12
C SER A 32 -2.22 0.90 1.64
N LEU A 33 -1.44 1.76 2.29
CA LEU A 33 0.02 1.80 2.16
C LEU A 33 0.67 1.37 3.49
N SER A 34 1.47 0.31 3.46
CA SER A 34 2.16 -0.23 4.64
C SER A 34 3.68 -0.31 4.41
N PRO A 35 4.42 0.80 4.59
CA PRO A 35 5.84 0.82 4.31
C PRO A 35 6.66 -0.03 5.30
N GLY A 36 7.80 -0.56 4.84
CA GLY A 36 8.72 -1.29 5.71
C GLY A 36 9.60 -0.40 6.59
N SER A 37 9.69 0.90 6.28
CA SER A 37 10.50 1.88 6.99
C SER A 37 9.95 3.29 6.76
N GLY A 38 10.23 4.21 7.70
CA GLY A 38 9.92 5.63 7.57
C GLY A 38 10.59 6.31 6.38
N VAL A 39 11.71 5.78 5.88
CA VAL A 39 12.41 6.31 4.68
C VAL A 39 11.49 6.36 3.46
N VAL A 40 10.59 5.38 3.33
CA VAL A 40 9.63 5.32 2.22
C VAL A 40 8.69 6.51 2.25
N THR A 41 8.06 6.75 3.39
CA THR A 41 7.17 7.90 3.57
C THR A 41 7.92 9.22 3.37
N TYR A 42 9.18 9.28 3.82
CA TYR A 42 10.03 10.46 3.65
C TYR A 42 10.19 10.82 2.17
N TYR A 43 10.73 9.93 1.33
CA TYR A 43 10.95 10.28 -0.08
C TYR A 43 9.64 10.47 -0.86
N LEU A 44 8.54 9.80 -0.48
CA LEU A 44 7.22 10.01 -1.10
C LEU A 44 6.66 11.41 -0.79
N ARG A 45 6.93 11.94 0.41
CA ARG A 45 6.56 13.31 0.79
C ARG A 45 7.44 14.33 0.09
N GLU A 46 8.76 14.17 0.14
CA GLU A 46 9.70 15.12 -0.47
C GLU A 46 9.55 15.20 -1.99
N SER A 47 9.27 14.08 -2.66
CA SER A 47 8.99 14.09 -4.11
C SER A 47 7.60 14.63 -4.46
N GLY A 48 6.79 15.02 -3.47
CA GLY A 48 5.47 15.61 -3.66
C GLY A 48 4.40 14.63 -4.13
N VAL A 49 4.65 13.32 -4.13
CA VAL A 49 3.69 12.31 -4.61
C VAL A 49 2.74 11.78 -3.53
N MET A 50 3.09 11.93 -2.25
CA MET A 50 2.29 11.43 -1.12
C MET A 50 0.84 11.98 -1.08
N PRO A 51 0.58 13.28 -1.35
CA PRO A 51 -0.80 13.79 -1.38
C PRO A 51 -1.68 13.10 -2.42
N TYR A 52 -1.12 12.75 -3.58
CA TYR A 52 -1.85 12.05 -4.65
C TYR A 52 -2.13 10.60 -4.29
N LEU A 53 -1.21 9.94 -3.59
CA LEU A 53 -1.45 8.61 -3.01
C LEU A 53 -2.60 8.65 -2.01
N ALA A 54 -2.58 9.62 -1.08
CA ALA A 54 -3.64 9.81 -0.10
C ALA A 54 -5.01 10.08 -0.75
N GLN A 55 -5.06 10.91 -1.79
CA GLN A 55 -6.30 11.19 -2.53
C GLN A 55 -6.92 9.93 -3.18
N LEU A 56 -6.09 8.95 -3.57
CA LEU A 56 -6.54 7.64 -4.05
C LEU A 56 -6.76 6.61 -2.91
N GLY A 57 -6.67 7.03 -1.65
CA GLY A 57 -6.87 6.22 -0.45
C GLY A 57 -5.63 5.44 0.02
N PHE A 58 -4.45 5.69 -0.56
CA PHE A 58 -3.19 5.05 -0.16
C PHE A 58 -2.46 5.83 0.93
N ASP A 59 -3.16 6.16 2.00
CA ASP A 59 -2.55 6.68 3.22
C ASP A 59 -1.69 5.63 3.92
N VAL A 60 -0.69 6.10 4.66
CA VAL A 60 0.14 5.23 5.50
C VAL A 60 -0.70 4.72 6.66
N VAL A 61 -1.03 3.43 6.64
CA VAL A 61 -1.84 2.78 7.70
C VAL A 61 -0.98 2.13 8.78
N GLY A 62 0.34 2.06 8.60
CA GLY A 62 1.27 1.51 9.58
C GLY A 62 2.59 1.06 8.96
N TYR A 63 3.61 0.89 9.80
CA TYR A 63 4.92 0.39 9.41
C TYR A 63 5.10 -1.05 9.89
N GLY A 64 4.99 -2.02 8.99
CA GLY A 64 5.03 -3.44 9.33
C GLY A 64 4.48 -4.35 8.25
N CYS A 65 4.32 -5.63 8.56
CA CYS A 65 3.90 -6.63 7.58
C CYS A 65 2.46 -6.44 7.07
N MET A 66 1.52 -6.10 7.96
CA MET A 66 0.11 -5.78 7.64
C MET A 66 -0.53 -6.82 6.68
N THR A 67 -1.14 -6.38 5.58
CA THR A 67 -1.79 -7.24 4.57
C THR A 67 -0.89 -8.34 4.03
N CYS A 68 0.44 -8.14 3.96
CA CYS A 68 1.38 -9.16 3.46
C CYS A 68 1.33 -10.46 4.30
N ILE A 69 1.05 -10.33 5.60
CA ILE A 69 0.93 -11.44 6.55
C ILE A 69 -0.53 -11.71 6.93
N GLY A 70 -1.49 -11.27 6.11
CA GLY A 70 -2.94 -11.46 6.34
C GLY A 70 -3.52 -10.62 7.47
N ASN A 71 -2.74 -9.70 8.04
CA ASN A 71 -3.27 -8.68 8.95
C ASN A 71 -3.92 -7.57 8.14
N SER A 72 -4.89 -7.95 7.30
CA SER A 72 -5.58 -7.08 6.35
C SER A 72 -6.71 -6.29 7.01
N GLY A 73 -7.18 -6.69 8.20
CA GLY A 73 -8.35 -6.12 8.88
C GLY A 73 -9.68 -6.35 8.11
N PRO A 74 -10.79 -5.78 8.58
CA PRO A 74 -12.13 -6.03 8.02
C PRO A 74 -12.38 -5.29 6.69
N LEU A 75 -13.17 -5.87 5.80
CA LEU A 75 -13.79 -5.16 4.68
C LEU A 75 -15.09 -4.47 5.14
N PRO A 76 -15.58 -3.45 4.40
CA PRO A 76 -16.90 -2.86 4.67
C PRO A 76 -18.00 -3.93 4.66
N GLU A 77 -18.95 -3.83 5.59
CA GLU A 77 -20.03 -4.83 5.77
C GLU A 77 -20.82 -5.04 4.47
N SER A 78 -21.24 -3.95 3.81
CA SER A 78 -21.97 -4.01 2.54
C SER A 78 -21.18 -4.69 1.40
N VAL A 79 -19.84 -4.63 1.43
CA VAL A 79 -19.00 -5.36 0.46
C VAL A 79 -19.00 -6.85 0.79
N VAL A 80 -18.88 -7.21 2.07
CA VAL A 80 -18.92 -8.62 2.51
C VAL A 80 -20.28 -9.25 2.19
N GLU A 81 -21.38 -8.54 2.44
CA GLU A 81 -22.74 -8.97 2.09
C GLU A 81 -22.87 -9.23 0.59
N ALA A 82 -22.44 -8.29 -0.26
CA ALA A 82 -22.50 -8.45 -1.71
C ALA A 82 -21.68 -9.65 -2.21
N ILE A 83 -20.50 -9.88 -1.63
CA ILE A 83 -19.65 -11.02 -1.99
C ILE A 83 -20.32 -12.34 -1.63
N THR A 84 -20.87 -12.44 -0.42
CA THR A 84 -21.44 -13.68 0.12
C THR A 84 -22.79 -14.01 -0.50
N GLN A 85 -23.70 -13.05 -0.61
CA GLN A 85 -25.03 -13.26 -1.20
C GLN A 85 -24.95 -13.55 -2.70
N GLY A 86 -23.98 -12.95 -3.39
CA GLY A 86 -23.79 -13.12 -4.83
C GLY A 86 -22.87 -14.28 -5.24
N ASP A 87 -22.34 -15.06 -4.29
CA ASP A 87 -21.27 -16.07 -4.51
C ASP A 87 -20.16 -15.55 -5.43
N LEU A 88 -19.68 -14.33 -5.14
CA LEU A 88 -18.73 -13.65 -6.02
C LEU A 88 -17.30 -14.08 -5.74
N VAL A 89 -16.51 -14.23 -6.80
CA VAL A 89 -15.04 -14.33 -6.70
C VAL A 89 -14.46 -12.92 -6.55
N ALA A 90 -14.45 -12.41 -5.32
CA ALA A 90 -13.80 -11.15 -5.00
C ALA A 90 -12.28 -11.28 -4.99
N VAL A 91 -11.61 -10.17 -5.32
CA VAL A 91 -10.18 -10.17 -5.64
C VAL A 91 -9.40 -9.24 -4.71
N GLY A 92 -8.30 -9.74 -4.15
CA GLY A 92 -7.25 -8.93 -3.54
C GLY A 92 -6.08 -8.73 -4.51
N VAL A 93 -5.53 -7.52 -4.59
CA VAL A 93 -4.29 -7.24 -5.34
C VAL A 93 -3.30 -6.60 -4.38
N LEU A 94 -2.09 -7.16 -4.27
CA LEU A 94 -1.11 -6.73 -3.29
C LEU A 94 0.32 -6.80 -3.83
N SER A 95 1.19 -5.94 -3.31
CA SER A 95 2.64 -5.94 -3.61
C SER A 95 3.46 -6.79 -2.63
N GLY A 96 2.86 -7.89 -2.17
CA GLY A 96 3.48 -8.90 -1.29
C GLY A 96 4.28 -9.95 -2.04
N ASN A 97 4.46 -11.11 -1.42
CA ASN A 97 5.20 -12.25 -1.98
C ASN A 97 4.46 -13.61 -1.89
N ARG A 98 3.27 -13.65 -1.26
CA ARG A 98 2.43 -14.85 -1.08
C ARG A 98 0.97 -14.49 -1.29
N ASN A 99 0.22 -15.40 -1.91
CA ASN A 99 -1.18 -15.19 -2.29
C ASN A 99 -2.04 -16.46 -2.15
N PHE A 100 -1.68 -17.35 -1.22
CA PHE A 100 -2.47 -18.55 -0.92
C PHE A 100 -3.91 -18.20 -0.54
N GLU A 101 -4.85 -19.08 -0.87
CA GLU A 101 -6.27 -18.92 -0.54
C GLU A 101 -6.48 -18.73 0.97
N GLY A 102 -7.35 -17.79 1.35
CA GLY A 102 -7.64 -17.45 2.74
C GLY A 102 -6.53 -16.73 3.51
N ARG A 103 -5.30 -16.64 2.95
CA ARG A 103 -4.15 -16.03 3.65
C ARG A 103 -4.22 -14.51 3.71
N VAL A 104 -4.72 -13.88 2.65
CA VAL A 104 -4.74 -12.41 2.49
C VAL A 104 -5.93 -11.80 3.19
N HIS A 105 -7.15 -12.24 2.86
CA HIS A 105 -8.40 -11.87 3.52
C HIS A 105 -9.40 -13.03 3.35
N PRO A 106 -10.25 -13.34 4.35
CA PRO A 106 -11.19 -14.47 4.27
C PRO A 106 -12.21 -14.34 3.12
N ASN A 107 -12.61 -13.12 2.77
CA ASN A 107 -13.57 -12.85 1.69
C ASN A 107 -12.93 -12.65 0.30
N THR A 108 -11.62 -12.83 0.12
CA THR A 108 -10.97 -12.75 -1.21
C THR A 108 -10.52 -14.12 -1.70
N ARG A 109 -11.33 -14.74 -2.57
CA ARG A 109 -11.05 -16.06 -3.17
C ARG A 109 -9.89 -16.01 -4.17
N ALA A 110 -9.68 -14.87 -4.84
CA ALA A 110 -8.55 -14.68 -5.74
C ALA A 110 -7.62 -13.58 -5.21
N ASN A 111 -6.31 -13.83 -5.25
CA ASN A 111 -5.31 -12.86 -4.77
C ASN A 111 -4.13 -12.79 -5.76
N TYR A 112 -3.80 -11.60 -6.24
CA TYR A 112 -2.75 -11.39 -7.24
C TYR A 112 -1.59 -10.58 -6.67
N LEU A 113 -0.37 -11.10 -6.87
CA LEU A 113 0.85 -10.37 -6.58
C LEU A 113 1.17 -9.45 -7.76
N ALA A 114 1.33 -8.16 -7.49
CA ALA A 114 1.59 -7.16 -8.51
C ALA A 114 2.60 -6.12 -8.04
N SER A 115 3.17 -5.36 -8.97
CA SER A 115 3.99 -4.20 -8.61
C SER A 115 3.12 -3.12 -7.95
N PRO A 116 3.68 -2.29 -7.05
CA PRO A 116 2.98 -1.13 -6.48
C PRO A 116 2.18 -0.27 -7.49
N PRO A 117 2.71 0.12 -8.67
CA PRO A 117 1.91 0.87 -9.65
C PRO A 117 0.73 0.07 -10.22
N LEU A 118 0.87 -1.25 -10.41
CA LEU A 118 -0.27 -2.09 -10.83
C LEU A 118 -1.34 -2.22 -9.74
N VAL A 119 -0.96 -2.23 -8.46
CA VAL A 119 -1.94 -2.20 -7.35
C VAL A 119 -2.82 -0.95 -7.45
N ILE A 120 -2.22 0.21 -7.73
CA ILE A 120 -2.97 1.46 -7.93
C ILE A 120 -3.82 1.38 -9.20
N ALA A 121 -3.28 0.88 -10.31
CA ALA A 121 -4.04 0.72 -11.56
C ALA A 121 -5.30 -0.14 -11.37
N TYR A 122 -5.19 -1.27 -10.67
CA TYR A 122 -6.33 -2.13 -10.36
C TYR A 122 -7.30 -1.51 -9.35
N ALA A 123 -6.80 -0.70 -8.40
CA ALA A 123 -7.68 0.04 -7.49
C ALA A 123 -8.53 1.08 -8.25
N ILE A 124 -7.94 1.78 -9.22
CA ILE A 124 -8.65 2.74 -10.07
C ILE A 124 -9.66 2.00 -10.97
N ALA A 125 -9.23 0.95 -11.66
CA ALA A 125 -10.12 0.16 -12.51
C ALA A 125 -11.26 -0.52 -11.73
N GLY A 126 -10.99 -0.89 -10.47
CA GLY A 126 -11.93 -1.59 -9.59
C GLY A 126 -12.23 -3.04 -10.01
N THR A 127 -11.45 -3.61 -10.93
CA THR A 127 -11.57 -4.99 -11.40
C THR A 127 -10.25 -5.46 -12.02
N VAL A 128 -9.95 -6.76 -11.90
CA VAL A 128 -8.85 -7.39 -12.63
C VAL A 128 -9.28 -7.91 -14.01
N ARG A 129 -10.59 -7.93 -14.30
CA ARG A 129 -11.15 -8.32 -15.59
C ARG A 129 -11.16 -7.12 -16.55
N ILE A 130 -9.99 -6.56 -16.80
CA ILE A 130 -9.78 -5.37 -17.64
C ILE A 130 -8.67 -5.64 -18.66
N ASP A 131 -8.87 -5.23 -19.91
CA ASP A 131 -7.82 -5.17 -20.92
C ASP A 131 -7.29 -3.73 -20.97
N PHE A 132 -6.17 -3.44 -20.32
CA PHE A 132 -5.63 -2.07 -20.24
C PHE A 132 -5.24 -1.44 -21.59
N GLU A 133 -5.14 -2.23 -22.66
CA GLU A 133 -4.90 -1.71 -24.01
C GLU A 133 -6.20 -1.25 -24.70
N LYS A 134 -7.33 -1.90 -24.38
CA LYS A 134 -8.62 -1.68 -25.05
C LYS A 134 -9.63 -0.92 -24.20
N ASP A 135 -9.55 -1.06 -22.89
CA ASP A 135 -10.48 -0.49 -21.92
C ASP A 135 -9.85 0.72 -21.21
N PRO A 136 -10.55 1.87 -21.17
CA PRO A 136 -10.08 3.01 -20.38
C PRO A 136 -10.28 2.76 -18.88
N LEU A 137 -9.40 3.34 -18.06
CA LEU A 137 -9.54 3.38 -16.60
C LEU A 137 -10.70 4.27 -16.16
N GLY A 138 -11.02 5.28 -16.97
CA GLY A 138 -12.12 6.19 -16.73
C GLY A 138 -12.21 7.25 -17.82
N VAL A 139 -13.16 8.16 -17.64
CA VAL A 139 -13.37 9.32 -18.51
C VAL A 139 -13.14 10.57 -17.65
N ASN A 140 -12.28 11.47 -18.10
CA ASN A 140 -12.00 12.69 -17.37
C ASN A 140 -13.11 13.73 -17.52
N ALA A 141 -13.01 14.86 -16.81
CA ALA A 141 -14.00 15.94 -16.85
C ALA A 141 -14.23 16.54 -18.25
N GLN A 142 -13.26 16.40 -19.16
CA GLN A 142 -13.34 16.86 -20.54
C GLN A 142 -13.91 15.80 -21.50
N GLY A 143 -14.39 14.66 -21.00
CA GLY A 143 -14.92 13.58 -21.82
C GLY A 143 -13.86 12.70 -22.50
N LYS A 144 -12.57 12.90 -22.19
CA LYS A 144 -11.48 12.10 -22.75
C LYS A 144 -11.36 10.77 -21.99
N LYS A 145 -11.33 9.67 -22.74
CA LYS A 145 -10.98 8.34 -22.22
C LYS A 145 -9.52 8.32 -21.79
N VAL A 146 -9.25 7.93 -20.55
CA VAL A 146 -7.91 7.82 -19.99
C VAL A 146 -7.54 6.35 -19.89
N PHE A 147 -6.47 5.94 -20.58
CA PHE A 147 -5.96 4.57 -20.57
C PHE A 147 -4.78 4.44 -19.61
N LEU A 148 -4.43 3.21 -19.23
CA LEU A 148 -3.28 2.96 -18.37
C LEU A 148 -1.99 3.55 -18.96
N LYS A 149 -1.79 3.40 -20.27
CA LYS A 149 -0.62 3.95 -20.99
C LYS A 149 -0.49 5.48 -20.88
N ASP A 150 -1.59 6.20 -20.68
CA ASP A 150 -1.58 7.66 -20.58
C ASP A 150 -1.05 8.14 -19.22
N ILE A 151 -1.16 7.29 -18.19
CA ILE A 151 -0.77 7.60 -16.81
C ILE A 151 0.41 6.75 -16.31
N TRP A 152 0.91 5.81 -17.11
CA TRP A 152 2.02 4.96 -16.72
C TRP A 152 3.33 5.76 -16.73
N PRO A 153 4.08 5.81 -15.62
CA PRO A 153 5.34 6.55 -15.58
C PRO A 153 6.42 5.87 -16.41
N LEU A 154 7.19 6.67 -17.14
CA LEU A 154 8.35 6.20 -17.87
C LEU A 154 9.50 5.92 -16.90
N ARG A 155 10.39 5.01 -17.31
CA ARG A 155 11.57 4.64 -16.50
C ARG A 155 12.44 5.85 -16.19
N ASP A 156 12.65 6.74 -17.15
CA ASP A 156 13.51 7.91 -16.98
C ASP A 156 12.91 8.94 -16.03
N GLU A 157 11.57 9.08 -16.00
CA GLU A 157 10.86 9.92 -15.03
C GLU A 157 11.08 9.40 -13.60
N ILE A 158 10.95 8.08 -13.39
CA ILE A 158 11.17 7.43 -12.09
C ILE A 158 12.62 7.64 -11.64
N GLN A 159 13.59 7.37 -12.52
CA GLN A 159 15.01 7.50 -12.20
C GLN A 159 15.42 8.93 -11.87
N ALA A 160 14.85 9.93 -12.55
CA ALA A 160 15.11 11.33 -12.25
C ALA A 160 14.69 11.68 -10.82
N ILE A 161 13.49 11.29 -10.42
CA ILE A 161 12.98 11.55 -9.06
C ILE A 161 13.75 10.75 -8.03
N GLU A 162 14.05 9.48 -8.30
CA GLU A 162 14.83 8.63 -7.39
C GLU A 162 16.20 9.22 -7.09
N ARG A 163 16.94 9.68 -8.11
CA ARG A 163 18.25 10.33 -7.93
C ARG A 163 18.18 11.61 -7.10
N GLN A 164 17.08 12.36 -7.19
CA GLN A 164 16.91 13.63 -6.48
C GLN A 164 16.43 13.45 -5.03
N HIS A 165 15.55 12.47 -4.79
CA HIS A 165 14.80 12.37 -3.53
C HIS A 165 15.17 11.15 -2.70
N VAL A 166 16.09 10.28 -3.14
CA VAL A 166 16.59 9.15 -2.33
C VAL A 166 18.04 9.44 -1.96
N ILE A 167 18.23 10.23 -0.91
CA ILE A 167 19.56 10.71 -0.48
C ILE A 167 19.97 10.10 0.88
N PRO A 168 21.29 9.92 1.12
CA PRO A 168 21.79 9.35 2.38
C PRO A 168 21.33 10.08 3.65
N GLY A 169 21.07 11.40 3.56
CA GLY A 169 20.59 12.21 4.69
C GLY A 169 19.27 11.68 5.27
N MET A 170 18.36 11.22 4.42
CA MET A 170 17.06 10.68 4.84
C MET A 170 17.22 9.39 5.67
N PHE A 171 18.16 8.53 5.28
CA PHE A 171 18.46 7.30 6.03
C PHE A 171 19.02 7.65 7.40
N LYS A 172 19.97 8.60 7.47
CA LYS A 172 20.52 9.06 8.75
C LYS A 172 19.42 9.58 9.67
N GLU A 173 18.54 10.44 9.17
CA GLU A 173 17.48 11.04 9.98
C GLU A 173 16.49 9.99 10.51
N VAL A 174 16.01 9.10 9.65
CA VAL A 174 15.04 8.06 10.05
C VAL A 174 15.65 7.07 11.04
N TYR A 175 16.90 6.64 10.82
CA TYR A 175 17.54 5.63 11.66
C TYR A 175 18.19 6.19 12.93
N GLN A 176 18.47 7.49 13.02
CA GLN A 176 19.11 8.10 14.19
C GLN A 176 18.36 7.86 15.50
N LYS A 177 17.03 7.77 15.45
CA LYS A 177 16.17 7.66 16.63
C LYS A 177 15.43 6.32 16.71
N ILE A 178 15.74 5.35 15.85
CA ILE A 178 14.91 4.15 15.70
C ILE A 178 14.73 3.35 17.01
N GLU A 179 15.74 3.35 17.88
CA GLU A 179 15.70 2.63 19.16
C GLU A 179 14.96 3.39 20.26
N THR A 180 14.89 4.72 20.19
CA THR A 180 14.43 5.58 21.30
C THR A 180 13.18 6.38 20.98
N ILE A 181 12.74 6.41 19.72
CA ILE A 181 11.62 7.27 19.26
C ILE A 181 10.26 6.84 19.83
N ASN A 182 10.08 5.56 20.15
CA ASN A 182 8.79 5.05 20.61
C ASN A 182 8.67 5.16 22.13
N LYS A 183 7.99 6.21 22.60
CA LYS A 183 7.74 6.43 24.03
C LYS A 183 7.01 5.26 24.69
N SER A 184 5.97 4.71 24.05
CA SER A 184 5.23 3.55 24.60
C SER A 184 6.13 2.33 24.80
N TRP A 185 7.15 2.15 23.96
CA TRP A 185 8.16 1.10 24.14
C TRP A 185 9.09 1.40 25.31
N ASN A 186 9.58 2.64 25.40
CA ASN A 186 10.49 3.06 26.47
C ASN A 186 9.84 3.03 27.87
N ASP A 187 8.52 3.21 27.92
CA ASP A 187 7.73 3.22 29.16
C ASP A 187 7.36 1.79 29.64
N LEU A 188 7.78 0.72 28.94
CA LEU A 188 7.53 -0.66 29.37
C LEU A 188 8.42 -1.02 30.57
N ASP A 189 7.80 -1.41 31.68
CA ASP A 189 8.51 -1.96 32.84
C ASP A 189 9.09 -3.34 32.52
N VAL A 190 10.38 -3.51 32.80
CA VAL A 190 11.10 -4.77 32.59
C VAL A 190 11.73 -5.23 33.90
N SER A 191 11.65 -6.54 34.19
CA SER A 191 12.35 -7.12 35.33
C SER A 191 13.87 -7.14 35.08
N SER A 192 14.66 -6.96 36.14
CA SER A 192 16.11 -7.15 36.12
C SER A 192 16.55 -8.61 36.29
N ASP A 193 15.58 -9.53 36.43
CA ASP A 193 15.84 -10.96 36.57
C ASP A 193 16.56 -11.55 35.35
N LYS A 194 17.61 -12.33 35.60
CA LYS A 194 18.34 -13.04 34.54
C LYS A 194 17.66 -14.35 34.12
N LEU A 195 16.82 -14.91 35.00
CA LEU A 195 16.02 -16.10 34.74
C LEU A 195 14.58 -15.65 34.59
N TYR A 196 13.94 -16.00 33.47
CA TYR A 196 12.58 -15.58 33.19
C TYR A 196 11.61 -16.16 34.23
N ALA A 197 10.89 -15.28 34.92
CA ALA A 197 9.90 -15.65 35.92
C ALA A 197 8.58 -16.06 35.24
N TRP A 198 8.48 -17.33 34.86
CA TRP A 198 7.27 -17.89 34.24
C TRP A 198 6.02 -17.62 35.10
N ASN A 199 5.01 -17.02 34.50
CA ASN A 199 3.74 -16.74 35.17
C ASN A 199 2.71 -17.83 34.80
N PRO A 200 2.36 -18.75 35.72
CA PRO A 200 1.42 -19.84 35.41
C PRO A 200 0.00 -19.36 35.08
N LYS A 201 -0.33 -18.08 35.32
CA LYS A 201 -1.63 -17.47 34.96
C LYS A 201 -1.63 -16.86 33.57
N SER A 202 -0.47 -16.66 32.96
CA SER A 202 -0.35 -16.00 31.68
C SER A 202 -0.80 -16.93 30.56
N THR A 203 -1.59 -16.39 29.63
CA THR A 203 -2.00 -17.07 28.40
C THR A 203 -1.16 -16.65 27.19
N TYR A 204 -0.19 -15.75 27.40
CA TYR A 204 0.70 -15.27 26.35
C TYR A 204 2.10 -15.85 26.47
N ILE A 205 2.72 -15.75 27.65
CA ILE A 205 4.04 -16.29 27.97
C ILE A 205 4.04 -16.92 29.36
#